data_AF-A0A453M7M7-F1
#
_entry.id   AF-A0A453M7M7-F1
#
_cell.length_a   1.000
_cell.length_b   1.000
_cell.length_c   1.000
_cell.angle_alpha   90.00
_cell.angle_beta   90.00
_cell.angle_gamma   90.00
#
_symmetry.space_group_name_H-M   'P 1'
#
loop_
_entity.id
_entity.type
_entity.pdbx_description
1 polymer ?
#
loop_
_entity_poly.entity_id
_entity_poly.type
_entity_poly.pdbx_seq_one_letter_code
_entity_poly.pdbx_strand_id
1 'polypeptide(L)'
;YGHRRARIVLAVQERPGSLPTLVLELGVLTGKLMQEISAGGHVRIALECEKKSKKSPDAGEGGGSVSLLEEAMWTAYVNGRRVGYAVRREATDGDLAVMQLLSTVSVGAGVLPGDVVDEPPGGAADADGEVAYMRAGFDRVTGSKDSESFYMVSPDGDGGAGAGGGTELSIFFVRV
;
A
#
# COMPACT_ATOMS: atom_id res chain seq x y z
N TYR A 1 6.93 0.09 1.19
CA TYR A 1 8.40 0.19 1.20
C TYR A 1 8.88 0.91 -0.04
N GLY A 2 10.15 1.29 -0.09
CA GLY A 2 10.79 1.87 -1.28
C GLY A 2 11.94 2.80 -0.91
N HIS A 3 12.75 3.19 -1.90
CA HIS A 3 13.74 4.24 -1.69
C HIS A 3 13.06 5.55 -1.34
N ARG A 4 13.70 6.35 -0.49
CA ARG A 4 13.16 7.59 0.06
C ARG A 4 12.68 8.58 -1.02
N ARG A 5 13.43 8.70 -2.12
CA ARG A 5 13.10 9.57 -3.27
C ARG A 5 12.37 8.85 -4.41
N ALA A 6 12.06 7.57 -4.26
CA ALA A 6 11.25 6.81 -5.19
C ALA A 6 9.77 6.83 -4.78
N ARG A 7 8.90 6.37 -5.68
CA ARG A 7 7.50 6.08 -5.37
C ARG A 7 7.39 4.95 -4.36
N ILE A 8 6.40 5.03 -3.47
CA ILE A 8 6.16 3.98 -2.48
C ILE A 8 5.44 2.79 -3.09
N VAL A 9 5.92 1.61 -2.74
CA VAL A 9 5.25 0.34 -3.02
C VAL A 9 4.45 -0.10 -1.80
N LEU A 10 3.16 -0.36 -1.99
CA LEU A 10 2.29 -1.03 -1.03
C LEU A 10 2.10 -2.46 -1.48
N ALA A 11 2.34 -3.42 -0.59
CA ALA A 11 2.12 -4.83 -0.88
C ALA A 11 1.32 -5.49 0.23
N VAL A 12 0.38 -6.36 -0.15
CA VAL A 12 -0.54 -7.04 0.76
C VAL A 12 -0.26 -8.53 0.72
N GLN A 13 -0.12 -9.16 1.89
CA GLN A 13 -0.05 -10.61 2.05
C GLN A 13 -1.26 -11.07 2.84
N GLU A 14 -1.84 -12.21 2.48
CA GLU A 14 -2.95 -12.79 3.24
C GLU A 14 -2.45 -13.40 4.57
N ARG A 15 -1.26 -13.99 4.54
CA ARG A 15 -0.58 -14.53 5.73
C ARG A 15 0.90 -14.11 5.74
N PRO A 16 1.52 -13.89 6.91
CA PRO A 16 2.96 -13.68 6.97
C PRO A 16 3.72 -14.80 6.26
N GLY A 17 4.62 -14.44 5.35
CA GLY A 17 5.42 -15.40 4.57
C GLY A 17 4.75 -15.97 3.31
N SER A 18 3.50 -15.60 3.01
CA SER A 18 2.86 -15.92 1.73
C SER A 18 3.32 -14.97 0.60
N LEU A 19 3.09 -15.35 -0.65
CA LEU A 19 3.28 -14.44 -1.77
C LEU A 19 2.32 -13.23 -1.66
N PRO A 20 2.71 -12.04 -2.14
CA PRO A 20 1.81 -10.90 -2.15
C PRO A 20 0.59 -11.17 -3.04
N THR A 21 -0.59 -10.88 -2.53
CA THR A 21 -1.86 -10.94 -3.29
C THR A 21 -2.14 -9.64 -4.04
N LEU A 22 -1.49 -8.55 -3.63
CA LEU A 22 -1.59 -7.24 -4.25
C LEU A 22 -0.25 -6.50 -4.13
N VAL A 23 0.20 -5.88 -5.23
CA VAL A 23 1.33 -4.94 -5.25
C VAL A 23 0.90 -3.68 -5.99
N LEU A 24 0.99 -2.54 -5.32
CA LEU A 24 0.67 -1.22 -5.84
C LEU A 24 1.88 -0.31 -5.79
N GLU A 25 2.15 0.40 -6.89
CA GLU A 25 3.02 1.57 -6.88
C GLU A 25 2.16 2.82 -6.77
N LEU A 26 2.33 3.60 -5.70
CA LEU A 26 1.59 4.84 -5.48
C LEU A 26 2.41 6.02 -6.01
N GLY A 27 1.74 7.00 -6.61
CA GLY A 27 2.33 8.26 -7.10
C GLY A 27 2.92 9.18 -6.02
N VAL A 28 3.15 8.69 -4.80
CA VAL A 28 3.72 9.42 -3.66
C VAL A 28 5.14 8.98 -3.41
N LEU A 29 6.03 9.92 -3.12
CA LEU A 29 7.39 9.60 -2.67
C LEU A 29 7.35 8.87 -1.33
N THR A 30 8.15 7.80 -1.20
CA THR A 30 8.23 6.99 0.02
C THR A 30 8.57 7.83 1.24
N GLY A 31 9.59 8.69 1.16
CA GLY A 31 10.00 9.54 2.27
C GLY A 31 8.88 10.49 2.73
N LYS A 32 8.06 10.97 1.80
CA LYS A 32 6.94 11.86 2.11
C LYS A 32 5.83 11.12 2.85
N LEU A 33 5.40 9.96 2.35
CA LEU A 33 4.34 9.20 3.01
C LEU A 33 4.80 8.63 4.36
N MET A 34 6.04 8.15 4.47
CA MET A 34 6.61 7.69 5.74
C MET A 34 6.68 8.82 6.78
N GLN A 35 7.01 10.04 6.36
CA GLN A 35 6.99 11.20 7.26
C GLN A 35 5.58 11.51 7.76
N GLU A 36 4.56 11.47 6.90
CA GLU A 36 3.14 11.67 7.30
C GLU A 36 2.69 10.60 8.31
N ILE A 37 3.11 9.35 8.12
CA ILE A 37 2.86 8.23 9.04
C ILE A 37 3.57 8.47 10.39
N SER A 38 4.83 8.91 10.37
CA SER A 38 5.62 9.13 11.60
C SER A 38 5.30 10.43 12.34
N ALA A 39 4.62 11.40 11.70
CA ALA A 39 4.32 12.70 12.29
C ALA A 39 3.36 12.66 13.50
N GLY A 40 2.79 11.49 13.81
CA GLY A 40 1.81 11.32 14.87
C GLY A 40 0.43 11.76 14.41
N GLY A 41 -0.46 10.80 14.19
CA GLY A 41 -1.81 11.06 13.72
C GLY A 41 -2.35 9.92 12.86
N HIS A 42 -3.59 10.10 12.41
CA HIS A 42 -4.28 9.13 11.58
C HIS A 42 -4.08 9.47 10.09
N VAL A 43 -3.46 8.55 9.34
CA VAL A 43 -3.25 8.65 7.89
C VAL A 43 -4.31 7.84 7.15
N ARG A 44 -4.99 8.47 6.20
CA ARG A 44 -6.01 7.84 5.34
C ARG A 44 -5.53 7.81 3.91
N ILE A 45 -5.41 6.62 3.33
CA ILE A 45 -5.16 6.42 1.90
C ILE A 45 -6.48 6.00 1.27
N ALA A 46 -7.01 6.79 0.32
CA ALA A 46 -8.18 6.40 -0.46
C ALA A 46 -7.76 6.14 -1.91
N LEU A 47 -8.20 5.02 -2.47
CA LEU A 47 -7.92 4.54 -3.80
C LEU A 47 -9.26 4.38 -4.54
N GLU A 48 -9.53 5.33 -5.44
CA GLU A 48 -10.81 5.44 -6.15
C GLU A 48 -10.67 4.98 -7.61
N CYS A 49 -11.57 4.12 -8.06
CA CYS A 49 -11.71 3.75 -9.48
C CYS A 49 -13.15 3.96 -9.95
N GLU A 50 -13.36 4.17 -11.23
CA GLU A 50 -14.69 4.42 -11.79
C GLU A 50 -15.44 3.11 -12.07
N LYS A 51 -16.76 3.12 -11.91
CA LYS A 51 -17.61 2.04 -12.43
C LYS A 51 -17.51 1.97 -13.95
N LYS A 52 -16.93 0.88 -14.47
CA LYS A 52 -17.02 0.56 -15.89
C LYS A 52 -18.48 0.36 -16.30
N SER A 53 -18.97 1.20 -17.19
CA SER A 53 -20.30 1.02 -17.76
C SER A 53 -20.32 -0.20 -18.69
N LYS A 54 -21.45 -0.92 -18.76
CA LYS A 54 -21.68 -2.08 -19.64
C LYS A 54 -21.48 -1.78 -21.15
N LYS A 55 -21.30 -0.52 -21.54
CA LYS A 55 -21.09 -0.06 -22.92
C LYS A 55 -19.64 0.30 -23.22
N SER A 56 -18.72 0.16 -22.25
CA SER A 56 -17.31 0.40 -22.51
C SER A 56 -16.73 -0.72 -23.40
N PRO A 57 -15.88 -0.40 -24.39
CA PRO A 57 -15.29 -1.39 -25.29
C PRO A 57 -14.35 -2.38 -24.58
N ASP A 58 -13.99 -2.09 -23.33
CA ASP A 58 -13.18 -2.95 -22.44
C ASP A 58 -14.03 -3.95 -21.64
N ALA A 59 -15.37 -3.81 -21.67
CA ALA A 59 -16.29 -4.79 -21.10
C ALA A 59 -16.43 -5.97 -22.08
N GLY A 60 -15.51 -6.93 -22.00
CA GLY A 60 -15.57 -8.18 -22.76
C GLY A 60 -16.92 -8.90 -22.61
N GLU A 61 -17.21 -9.82 -23.54
CA GLU A 61 -18.51 -10.51 -23.69
C GLU A 61 -19.00 -11.34 -22.48
N GLY A 62 -18.25 -11.39 -21.38
CA GLY A 62 -18.69 -11.88 -20.07
C GLY A 62 -18.69 -10.75 -19.05
N GLY A 63 -19.80 -10.01 -18.94
CA GLY A 63 -19.95 -8.78 -18.14
C GLY A 63 -19.86 -8.91 -16.62
N GLY A 64 -18.80 -9.51 -16.10
CA GLY A 64 -18.38 -9.42 -14.70
C GLY A 64 -17.45 -8.23 -14.52
N SER A 65 -17.78 -7.31 -13.61
CA SER A 65 -16.81 -6.32 -13.13
C SER A 65 -15.64 -7.08 -12.48
N VAL A 66 -14.41 -6.78 -12.88
CA VAL A 66 -13.19 -7.23 -12.19
C VAL A 66 -13.32 -6.96 -10.70
N SER A 67 -12.78 -7.83 -9.84
CA SER A 67 -12.89 -7.60 -8.39
C SER A 67 -12.17 -6.29 -8.01
N LEU A 68 -12.61 -5.64 -6.94
CA LEU A 68 -12.14 -4.29 -6.62
C LEU A 68 -10.62 -4.18 -6.46
N LEU A 69 -9.96 -5.21 -5.91
CA LEU A 69 -8.50 -5.25 -5.74
C LEU A 69 -7.74 -5.70 -7.00
N GLU A 70 -8.44 -6.24 -8.01
CA GLU A 70 -7.86 -6.66 -9.28
C GLU A 70 -7.90 -5.56 -10.35
N GLU A 71 -8.49 -4.40 -10.05
CA GLU A 71 -8.44 -3.24 -10.95
C GLU A 71 -6.98 -2.87 -11.26
N ALA A 72 -6.74 -2.37 -12.47
CA ALA A 72 -5.38 -2.05 -12.90
C ALA A 72 -4.84 -0.77 -12.24
N MET A 73 -5.72 0.16 -11.86
CA MET A 73 -5.35 1.49 -11.40
C MET A 73 -6.45 2.19 -10.62
N TRP A 74 -6.05 3.02 -9.66
CA TRP A 74 -6.92 3.92 -8.90
C TRP A 74 -6.34 5.33 -8.86
N THR A 75 -7.20 6.33 -8.73
CA THR A 75 -6.78 7.66 -8.26
C THR A 75 -6.49 7.59 -6.78
N ALA A 76 -5.30 8.03 -6.37
CA ALA A 76 -4.84 7.95 -4.99
C ALA A 76 -5.00 9.30 -4.28
N TYR A 77 -5.51 9.24 -3.04
CA TYR A 77 -5.63 10.36 -2.13
C TYR A 77 -4.98 10.01 -0.79
N VAL A 78 -4.29 10.99 -0.19
CA VAL A 78 -3.78 10.89 1.19
C VAL A 78 -4.38 12.02 1.99
N ASN A 79 -5.09 11.69 3.08
CA ASN A 79 -5.81 12.64 3.94
C ASN A 79 -6.71 13.60 3.13
N GLY A 80 -7.41 13.07 2.12
CA GLY A 80 -8.32 13.81 1.24
C GLY A 80 -7.63 14.62 0.14
N ARG A 81 -6.30 14.68 0.08
CA ARG A 81 -5.55 15.36 -0.99
C ARG A 81 -5.20 14.36 -2.08
N ARG A 82 -5.53 14.68 -3.35
CA ARG A 82 -5.12 13.86 -4.49
C ARG A 82 -3.60 13.87 -4.62
N VAL A 83 -3.00 12.70 -4.71
CA VAL A 83 -1.54 12.53 -4.75
C VAL A 83 -1.03 11.82 -6.01
N GLY A 84 -1.94 11.38 -6.89
CA GLY A 84 -1.59 10.76 -8.17
C GLY A 84 -2.44 9.53 -8.43
N TYR A 85 -1.80 8.48 -8.93
CA TYR A 85 -2.41 7.18 -9.19
C TYR A 85 -1.73 6.10 -8.34
N ALA A 86 -2.48 5.06 -8.00
CA ALA A 86 -1.94 3.78 -7.56
C ALA A 86 -2.09 2.80 -8.72
N VAL A 87 -1.00 2.18 -9.15
CA VAL A 87 -0.99 1.25 -10.28
C VAL A 87 -0.73 -0.15 -9.76
N ARG A 88 -1.62 -1.09 -10.08
CA ARG A 88 -1.41 -2.51 -9.82
C ARG A 88 -0.37 -3.05 -10.80
N ARG A 89 0.55 -3.84 -10.28
CA ARG A 89 1.53 -4.59 -11.08
C ARG A 89 1.75 -5.97 -10.48
N GLU A 90 2.34 -6.85 -11.28
CA GLU A 90 2.83 -8.13 -10.77
C GLU A 90 4.05 -7.90 -9.87
N ALA A 91 4.26 -8.85 -8.95
CA ALA A 91 5.41 -8.83 -8.06
C ALA A 91 6.70 -9.08 -8.85
N THR A 92 7.72 -8.28 -8.59
CA THR A 92 9.08 -8.46 -9.11
C THR A 92 9.92 -9.28 -8.15
N ASP A 93 11.09 -9.74 -8.61
CA ASP A 93 12.06 -10.43 -7.76
C ASP A 93 12.46 -9.59 -6.53
N GLY A 94 12.58 -8.26 -6.71
CA GLY A 94 12.84 -7.34 -5.61
C GLY A 94 11.71 -7.28 -4.57
N ASP A 95 10.44 -7.30 -5.00
CA ASP A 95 9.32 -7.36 -4.06
C ASP A 95 9.35 -8.67 -3.25
N LEU A 96 9.66 -9.79 -3.90
CA LEU A 96 9.78 -11.09 -3.25
C LEU A 96 10.96 -11.12 -2.27
N ALA A 97 12.10 -10.51 -2.62
CA ALA A 97 13.25 -10.37 -1.75
C ALA A 97 12.92 -9.54 -0.49
N VAL A 98 12.20 -8.41 -0.65
CA VAL A 98 11.69 -7.62 0.49
C VAL A 98 10.81 -8.47 1.38
N MET A 99 9.88 -9.24 0.81
CA MET A 99 8.99 -10.12 1.59
C MET A 99 9.75 -11.21 2.35
N GLN A 100 10.80 -11.76 1.75
CA GLN A 100 11.64 -12.78 2.38
C GLN A 100 12.44 -12.19 3.54
N LEU A 101 13.09 -11.04 3.36
CA LEU A 101 13.85 -10.34 4.40
C LEU A 101 12.96 -9.97 5.59
N LEU A 102 11.72 -9.57 5.31
CA LEU A 102 10.77 -9.19 6.36
C LEU A 102 10.03 -10.38 6.96
N SER A 103 10.23 -11.62 6.49
CA SER A 103 9.39 -12.77 6.84
C SER A 103 9.17 -12.99 8.34
N THR A 104 10.17 -12.72 9.18
CA THR A 104 10.12 -12.86 10.65
C THR A 104 9.63 -11.61 11.39
N VAL A 105 9.45 -10.48 10.69
CA VAL A 105 8.99 -9.21 11.26
C VAL A 105 7.47 -9.18 11.29
N SER A 106 6.83 -9.23 12.44
CA SER A 106 5.36 -9.15 12.53
C SER A 106 4.84 -7.72 12.33
N VAL A 107 5.40 -6.77 13.08
CA VAL A 107 5.05 -5.33 13.02
C VAL A 107 6.33 -4.53 13.21
N GLY A 108 6.52 -3.46 12.45
CA GLY A 108 7.64 -2.53 12.61
C GLY A 108 7.93 -1.69 11.38
N ALA A 109 8.79 -0.68 11.57
CA ALA A 109 9.35 0.13 10.49
C ALA A 109 10.88 0.13 10.59
N GLY A 110 11.56 0.26 9.46
CA GLY A 110 13.02 0.22 9.40
C GLY A 110 13.55 0.44 8.00
N VAL A 111 14.81 0.06 7.80
CA VAL A 111 15.51 0.14 6.51
C VAL A 111 16.05 -1.22 6.11
N LEU A 112 16.05 -1.49 4.81
CA LEU A 112 16.62 -2.67 4.16
C LEU A 112 17.84 -2.24 3.33
N PRO A 113 18.74 -3.19 2.99
CA PRO A 113 19.81 -2.95 2.03
C PRO A 113 19.28 -2.31 0.75
N GLY A 114 20.02 -1.33 0.22
CA GLY A 114 19.57 -0.54 -0.93
C GLY A 114 19.40 -1.33 -2.23
N ASP A 115 20.13 -2.42 -2.37
CA ASP A 115 20.14 -3.30 -3.54
C ASP A 115 19.01 -4.35 -3.54
N VAL A 116 18.13 -4.36 -2.53
CA VAL A 116 17.00 -5.30 -2.45
C VAL A 116 15.93 -5.05 -3.52
N VAL A 117 15.78 -3.80 -3.96
CA VAL A 117 14.91 -3.42 -5.08
C VAL A 117 15.71 -2.58 -6.06
N ASP A 118 15.36 -2.65 -7.35
CA ASP A 118 16.02 -1.84 -8.35
C ASP A 118 15.86 -0.35 -8.07
N GLU A 119 16.97 0.39 -8.16
CA GLU A 119 16.91 1.85 -8.12
C GLU A 119 16.09 2.37 -9.30
N PRO A 120 15.18 3.34 -9.08
CA PRO A 120 14.39 3.89 -10.17
C PRO A 120 15.28 4.64 -11.18
N PRO A 121 15.02 4.49 -12.49
CA PRO A 121 15.78 5.21 -13.50
C PRO A 121 15.62 6.73 -13.33
N GLY A 122 16.76 7.44 -13.23
CA GLY A 122 16.81 8.89 -13.03
C GLY A 122 16.67 9.33 -11.57
N GLY A 123 16.67 8.41 -10.60
CA GLY A 123 16.81 8.72 -9.19
C GLY A 123 18.20 9.25 -8.88
N ALA A 124 18.30 10.39 -8.19
CA ALA A 124 19.55 10.72 -7.52
C ALA A 124 19.78 9.66 -6.45
N ALA A 125 20.82 8.84 -6.61
CA ALA A 125 21.30 7.92 -5.58
C ALA A 125 21.29 8.67 -4.24
N ASP A 126 20.43 8.26 -3.30
CA ASP A 126 20.56 8.76 -1.94
C ASP A 126 21.94 8.30 -1.44
N ALA A 127 22.62 9.13 -0.64
CA ALA A 127 23.97 8.82 -0.15
C ALA A 127 24.06 7.47 0.60
N ASP A 128 22.93 6.97 1.10
CA ASP A 128 22.81 5.69 1.81
C ASP A 128 22.21 4.55 0.96
N GLY A 129 21.55 4.85 -0.17
CA GLY A 129 20.90 3.85 -1.04
C GLY A 129 19.73 3.05 -0.42
N GLU A 130 19.45 3.22 0.88
CA GLU A 130 18.56 2.35 1.66
C GLU A 130 17.09 2.34 1.20
N VAL A 131 16.42 1.22 1.51
CA VAL A 131 15.00 1.00 1.22
C VAL A 131 14.20 1.03 2.52
N ALA A 132 13.43 2.09 2.70
CA ALA A 132 12.59 2.24 3.90
C ALA A 132 11.36 1.32 3.82
N TYR A 133 10.99 0.69 4.93
CA TYR A 133 9.81 -0.16 5.02
C TYR A 133 8.99 0.11 6.28
N MET A 134 7.72 -0.26 6.19
CA MET A 134 6.81 -0.41 7.31
C MET A 134 5.98 -1.67 7.05
N ARG A 135 5.84 -2.52 8.08
CA ARG A 135 5.04 -3.73 8.08
C ARG A 135 4.11 -3.69 9.29
N ALA A 136 2.85 -4.01 9.08
CA ALA A 136 1.84 -4.08 10.13
C ALA A 136 0.75 -5.08 9.75
N GLY A 137 0.01 -5.55 10.76
CA GLY A 137 -1.23 -6.30 10.54
C GLY A 137 -2.38 -5.36 10.17
N PHE A 138 -3.33 -5.85 9.36
CA PHE A 138 -4.51 -5.10 8.97
C PHE A 138 -5.77 -5.94 9.08
N ASP A 139 -6.82 -5.35 9.65
CA ASP A 139 -8.17 -5.90 9.58
C ASP A 139 -8.81 -5.47 8.26
N ARG A 140 -9.11 -6.46 7.43
CA ARG A 140 -9.79 -6.28 6.15
C ARG A 140 -11.31 -6.31 6.35
N VAL A 141 -11.98 -5.23 5.97
CA VAL A 141 -13.44 -5.09 6.04
C VAL A 141 -14.00 -4.93 4.63
N THR A 142 -14.79 -5.90 4.17
CA THR A 142 -15.48 -5.81 2.88
C THR A 142 -16.85 -5.18 3.08
N GLY A 143 -17.06 -3.97 2.56
CA GLY A 143 -18.35 -3.29 2.63
C GLY A 143 -19.30 -3.76 1.53
N SER A 144 -18.80 -3.83 0.29
CA SER A 144 -19.55 -4.36 -0.86
C SER A 144 -18.59 -4.77 -1.98
N LYS A 145 -19.10 -5.21 -3.13
CA LYS A 145 -18.29 -5.43 -4.34
C LYS A 145 -17.53 -4.18 -4.84
N ASP A 146 -17.93 -3.00 -4.37
CA ASP A 146 -17.42 -1.69 -4.77
C ASP A 146 -16.70 -0.98 -3.61
N SER A 147 -16.56 -1.60 -2.43
CA SER A 147 -15.85 -0.97 -1.31
C SER A 147 -15.19 -1.99 -0.38
N GLU A 148 -13.91 -1.75 -0.10
CA GLU A 148 -13.11 -2.55 0.79
C GLU A 148 -12.13 -1.68 1.58
N SER A 149 -11.96 -1.96 2.87
CA SER A 149 -11.13 -1.16 3.77
C SER A 149 -10.14 -2.01 4.54
N PHE A 150 -8.96 -1.47 4.80
CA PHE A 150 -7.92 -2.08 5.63
C PHE A 150 -7.60 -1.13 6.78
N TYR A 151 -7.78 -1.58 8.00
CA TYR A 151 -7.47 -0.82 9.21
C TYR A 151 -6.27 -1.44 9.90
N MET A 152 -5.23 -0.65 10.16
CA MET A 152 -4.05 -1.16 10.82
C MET A 152 -4.40 -1.65 12.23
N VAL A 153 -3.95 -2.87 12.57
CA VAL A 153 -4.10 -3.44 13.90
C VAL A 153 -2.98 -2.94 14.78
N SER A 154 -3.33 -2.20 15.84
CA SER A 154 -2.37 -1.80 16.86
C SER A 154 -1.91 -3.03 17.67
N PRO A 155 -0.61 -3.16 17.97
CA PRO A 155 -0.09 -4.29 18.73
C PRO A 155 -0.60 -4.34 20.18
N ASP A 156 -1.11 -3.22 20.71
CA ASP A 156 -1.78 -3.14 22.00
C ASP A 156 -3.25 -3.56 21.84
N GLY A 157 -3.48 -4.88 21.87
CA GLY A 157 -4.81 -5.47 21.74
C GLY A 157 -5.76 -5.09 22.87
N ASP A 158 -7.02 -4.86 22.49
CA ASP A 158 -8.24 -4.79 23.31
C ASP A 158 -8.38 -3.61 24.30
N GLY A 159 -9.49 -2.87 24.14
CA GLY A 159 -10.11 -1.99 25.14
C GLY A 159 -9.21 -1.07 25.97
N GLY A 160 -8.91 0.14 25.49
CA GLY A 160 -8.36 1.15 26.38
C GLY A 160 -8.10 2.48 25.71
N ALA A 161 -8.93 3.49 26.02
CA ALA A 161 -8.47 4.86 26.04
C ALA A 161 -7.30 4.96 27.03
N GLY A 162 -6.07 4.86 26.51
CA GLY A 162 -4.87 4.77 27.33
C GLY A 162 -3.65 5.26 26.57
N ALA A 163 -3.51 6.59 26.48
CA ALA A 163 -2.25 7.31 26.39
C ALA A 163 -1.06 6.61 25.68
N GLY A 164 -1.16 6.43 24.36
CA GLY A 164 -0.04 6.08 23.51
C GLY A 164 -0.30 6.61 22.11
N GLY A 165 0.48 7.59 21.65
CA GLY A 165 0.38 8.15 20.30
C GLY A 165 0.82 7.16 19.22
N GLY A 166 0.09 6.06 19.06
CA GLY A 166 0.29 5.12 17.97
C GLY A 166 -0.13 5.77 16.66
N THR A 167 0.70 5.65 15.62
CA THR A 167 0.27 5.98 14.27
C THR A 167 -0.93 5.12 13.91
N GLU A 168 -1.97 5.71 13.32
CA GLU A 168 -3.09 4.95 12.76
C GLU A 168 -3.05 5.06 11.23
N LEU A 169 -3.16 3.95 10.52
CA LEU A 169 -3.23 3.91 9.06
C LEU A 169 -4.49 3.18 8.61
N SER A 170 -5.27 3.82 7.74
CA SER A 170 -6.42 3.21 7.08
C SER A 170 -6.29 3.34 5.57
N ILE A 171 -6.59 2.26 4.85
CA ILE A 171 -6.55 2.20 3.38
C ILE A 171 -7.94 1.83 2.88
N PHE A 172 -8.49 2.62 1.97
CA PHE A 172 -9.84 2.45 1.43
C PHE A 172 -9.73 2.24 -0.08
N PHE A 173 -10.31 1.16 -0.58
CA PHE A 173 -10.57 0.95 -1.99
C PHE A 173 -12.05 1.22 -2.24
N VAL A 174 -12.34 2.08 -3.22
CA VAL A 174 -13.72 2.47 -3.53
C VAL A 174 -13.90 2.51 -5.04
N ARG A 175 -15.00 1.93 -5.52
CA ARG A 175 -15.47 2.09 -6.89
C ARG A 175 -16.63 3.08 -6.92
N VAL A 176 -16.38 4.26 -7.48
CA VAL A 176 -17.35 5.37 -7.58
C VAL A 176 -18.24 5.21 -8.81
#